data_AF-A0A382PRE6-F1
#
_entry.id   AF-A0A382PRE6-F1
#
_cell.length_a   1.000
_cell.length_b   1.000
_cell.length_c   1.000
_cell.angle_alpha   90.00
_cell.angle_beta   90.00
_cell.angle_gamma   90.00
#
_symmetry.space_group_name_H-M   'P 1'
#
loop_
_entity.id
_entity.type
_entity.pdbx_description
1 polymer ?
#
loop_
_entity_poly.entity_id
_entity_poly.type
_entity_poly.pdbx_seq_one_letter_code
_entity_poly.pdbx_strand_id
1 'polypeptide(L)'
;MQSPHGNKFPGFRPSIMGRNGMVTSGHPLASQAGIQTMMAGGNAIDAAISTAAALGVVEPNSSGIGGDGFILVYWAKTGIVTGVNATGPAPYAANRDLYLKQGGIPMKGIRSVSVPGLVDGWLKAHQRYGTLKLDQVFDPAISLCENGFPVSHHFANSLSSENARFAEDPYTRAIFTDNGQPLKTGDILYQKDLGMTLREIAAKGRETFYEGDIAQAMVQFSQAYDGLLTGKDLSGYQASWVDPIYTTYRGYNVYEMPPNSSGHILLQELNIVEHFDLQSMGCNTAESVHLMVEAKRLSFADREKYVADPDWVDIPLRGMLSKA
;
A
#
# COMPACT_ATOMS: atom_id res chain seq x y z
N MET A 1 21.59 -8.03 11.26
CA MET A 1 22.49 -8.89 12.07
C MET A 1 23.70 -8.07 12.47
N GLN A 2 23.90 -7.85 13.78
CA GLN A 2 25.24 -7.55 14.26
C GLN A 2 26.03 -8.85 14.12
N SER A 3 27.24 -8.79 13.54
CA SER A 3 28.12 -9.97 13.61
C SER A 3 28.32 -10.36 15.08
N PRO A 4 28.61 -11.63 15.40
CA PRO A 4 28.94 -12.04 16.77
C PRO A 4 30.16 -11.29 17.35
N HIS A 5 30.86 -10.50 16.53
CA HIS A 5 31.98 -9.64 16.92
C HIS A 5 31.61 -8.15 17.03
N GLY A 6 30.32 -7.79 16.95
CA GLY A 6 29.84 -6.40 17.03
C GLY A 6 30.16 -5.54 15.80
N ASN A 7 30.85 -6.08 14.79
CA ASN A 7 31.21 -5.35 13.59
C ASN A 7 30.00 -5.11 12.69
N LYS A 8 29.90 -3.88 12.17
CA LYS A 8 28.98 -3.46 11.12
C LYS A 8 29.79 -3.20 9.85
N PHE A 9 29.58 -3.99 8.81
CA PHE A 9 30.21 -3.78 7.51
C PHE A 9 29.26 -3.01 6.58
N PRO A 10 29.78 -2.13 5.71
CA PRO A 10 28.98 -1.52 4.67
C PRO A 10 28.45 -2.61 3.73
N GLY A 11 27.15 -2.55 3.41
CA GLY A 11 26.55 -3.40 2.38
C GLY A 11 26.58 -2.69 1.04
N PHE A 12 27.08 -3.37 0.01
CA PHE A 12 26.97 -2.89 -1.38
C PHE A 12 25.80 -3.58 -2.07
N ARG A 13 24.97 -2.81 -2.78
CA ARG A 13 23.83 -3.32 -3.56
C ARG A 13 24.00 -2.92 -5.03
N PRO A 14 24.50 -3.83 -5.90
CA PRO A 14 24.60 -3.51 -7.33
C PRO A 14 23.21 -3.37 -7.95
N SER A 15 23.13 -2.61 -9.05
CA SER A 15 21.94 -2.58 -9.90
C SER A 15 21.65 -3.98 -10.43
N ILE A 16 20.45 -4.48 -10.17
CA ILE A 16 19.96 -5.73 -10.75
C ILE A 16 19.44 -5.44 -12.15
N MET A 17 19.70 -6.34 -13.11
CA MET A 17 19.34 -6.17 -14.52
C MET A 17 18.55 -7.38 -15.01
N GLY A 18 17.54 -7.14 -15.85
CA GLY A 18 16.72 -8.19 -16.46
C GLY A 18 16.17 -7.71 -17.80
N ARG A 19 15.95 -8.63 -18.75
CA ARG A 19 15.44 -8.30 -20.10
C ARG A 19 13.93 -8.45 -20.24
N ASN A 20 13.35 -9.42 -19.54
CA ASN A 20 11.97 -9.87 -19.77
C ASN A 20 11.00 -9.42 -18.67
N GLY A 21 11.52 -8.98 -17.53
CA GLY A 21 10.72 -8.56 -16.38
C GLY A 21 11.60 -8.30 -15.16
N MET A 22 11.08 -7.50 -14.24
CA MET A 22 11.69 -7.20 -12.94
C MET A 22 10.59 -6.91 -11.95
N VAL A 23 10.74 -7.40 -10.72
CA VAL A 23 9.84 -7.12 -9.60
C VAL A 23 10.68 -6.64 -8.43
N THR A 24 10.26 -5.55 -7.80
CA THR A 24 10.85 -5.00 -6.58
C THR A 24 9.76 -4.80 -5.54
N SER A 25 10.03 -5.16 -4.29
CA SER A 25 9.08 -5.05 -3.19
C SER A 25 9.81 -5.02 -1.84
N GLY A 26 9.07 -4.75 -0.76
CA GLY A 26 9.59 -4.73 0.62
C GLY A 26 10.08 -6.09 1.13
N HIS A 27 9.67 -7.19 0.48
CA HIS A 27 9.96 -8.55 0.96
C HIS A 27 10.41 -9.51 -0.17
N PRO A 28 11.51 -10.26 0.00
CA PRO A 28 12.01 -11.17 -1.05
C PRO A 28 10.98 -12.21 -1.53
N LEU A 29 10.19 -12.79 -0.62
CA LEU A 29 9.13 -13.74 -0.99
C LEU A 29 8.00 -13.10 -1.81
N ALA A 30 7.72 -11.81 -1.61
CA ALA A 30 6.72 -11.11 -2.40
C ALA A 30 7.24 -10.73 -3.79
N SER A 31 8.52 -10.35 -3.89
CA SER A 31 9.17 -10.21 -5.20
C SER A 31 9.22 -11.54 -5.94
N GLN A 32 9.48 -12.64 -5.23
CA GLN A 32 9.47 -13.98 -5.80
C GLN A 32 8.10 -14.40 -6.30
N ALA A 33 7.02 -14.06 -5.60
CA ALA A 33 5.64 -14.27 -6.04
C ALA A 33 5.38 -13.60 -7.40
N GLY A 34 5.69 -12.30 -7.52
CA GLY A 34 5.54 -11.58 -8.79
C GLY A 34 6.38 -12.18 -9.93
N ILE A 35 7.62 -12.61 -9.64
CA ILE A 35 8.47 -13.31 -10.62
C ILE A 35 7.87 -14.66 -11.02
N GLN A 36 7.32 -15.44 -10.08
CA GLN A 36 6.63 -16.70 -10.39
C GLN A 36 5.43 -16.46 -11.30
N THR A 37 4.64 -15.42 -11.03
CA THR A 37 3.51 -15.03 -11.88
C THR A 37 3.96 -14.61 -13.28
N MET A 38 5.05 -13.85 -13.41
CA MET A 38 5.63 -13.54 -14.74
C MET A 38 6.11 -14.81 -15.46
N MET A 39 6.76 -15.73 -14.75
CA MET A 39 7.22 -17.01 -15.31
C MET A 39 6.06 -17.91 -15.74
N ALA A 40 4.91 -17.80 -15.09
CA ALA A 40 3.67 -18.46 -15.49
C ALA A 40 2.98 -17.82 -16.70
N GLY A 41 3.57 -16.78 -17.30
CA GLY A 41 3.05 -16.09 -18.47
C GLY A 41 2.24 -14.82 -18.18
N GLY A 42 2.20 -14.38 -16.92
CA GLY A 42 1.55 -13.13 -16.52
C GLY A 42 2.34 -11.89 -16.92
N ASN A 43 1.65 -10.77 -17.01
CA ASN A 43 2.27 -9.48 -17.28
C ASN A 43 2.58 -8.69 -16.00
N ALA A 44 3.02 -7.43 -16.15
CA ALA A 44 3.37 -6.57 -15.02
C ALA A 44 2.22 -6.32 -14.02
N ILE A 45 0.97 -6.29 -14.48
CA ILE A 45 -0.21 -6.13 -13.62
C ILE A 45 -0.52 -7.40 -12.85
N ASP A 46 -0.49 -8.57 -13.52
CA ASP A 46 -0.64 -9.86 -12.83
C ASP A 46 0.44 -10.01 -11.75
N ALA A 47 1.70 -9.71 -12.09
CA ALA A 47 2.82 -9.77 -11.17
C ALA A 47 2.72 -8.77 -10.01
N ALA A 48 2.29 -7.53 -10.29
CA ALA A 48 2.11 -6.52 -9.25
C ALA A 48 1.03 -6.93 -8.23
N ILE A 49 -0.10 -7.47 -8.69
CA ILE A 49 -1.17 -7.97 -7.80
C ILE A 49 -0.69 -9.16 -7.00
N SER A 50 0.01 -10.12 -7.62
CA SER A 50 0.57 -11.27 -6.91
C SER A 50 1.59 -10.85 -5.84
N THR A 51 2.48 -9.92 -6.17
CA THR A 51 3.42 -9.33 -5.21
C THR A 51 2.70 -8.61 -4.07
N ALA A 52 1.68 -7.81 -4.36
CA ALA A 52 0.94 -7.07 -3.34
C ALA A 52 0.14 -7.99 -2.41
N ALA A 53 -0.50 -9.04 -2.97
CA ALA A 53 -1.15 -10.07 -2.19
C ALA A 53 -0.15 -10.82 -1.30
N ALA A 54 1.01 -11.20 -1.83
CA ALA A 54 2.07 -11.84 -1.06
C ALA A 54 2.62 -10.93 0.05
N LEU A 55 2.79 -9.62 -0.19
CA LEU A 55 3.15 -8.65 0.85
C LEU A 55 2.13 -8.64 2.00
N GLY A 56 0.83 -8.72 1.68
CA GLY A 56 -0.23 -8.84 2.70
C GLY A 56 -0.12 -10.09 3.57
N VAL A 57 0.64 -11.11 3.13
CA VAL A 57 0.92 -12.33 3.88
C VAL A 57 2.25 -12.21 4.65
N VAL A 58 3.33 -11.84 3.97
CA VAL A 58 4.71 -11.92 4.52
C VAL A 58 5.19 -10.66 5.22
N GLU A 59 4.50 -9.54 5.03
CA GLU A 59 4.77 -8.26 5.66
C GLU A 59 3.47 -7.62 6.22
N PRO A 60 2.71 -8.34 7.07
CA PRO A 60 1.38 -7.89 7.51
C PRO A 60 1.44 -6.68 8.46
N ASN A 61 2.65 -6.29 8.91
CA ASN A 61 2.88 -5.06 9.65
C ASN A 61 2.86 -3.79 8.77
N SER A 62 2.86 -3.94 7.43
CA SER A 62 2.92 -2.82 6.47
C SER A 62 1.87 -2.92 5.35
N SER A 63 1.26 -4.09 5.10
CA SER A 63 0.35 -4.33 3.98
C SER A 63 -0.73 -5.34 4.34
N GLY A 64 -1.87 -5.28 3.66
CA GLY A 64 -2.95 -6.26 3.81
C GLY A 64 -4.18 -5.96 2.96
N ILE A 65 -5.01 -6.97 2.73
CA ILE A 65 -6.26 -6.85 1.96
C ILE A 65 -7.31 -5.95 2.65
N GLY A 66 -7.15 -5.70 3.94
CA GLY A 66 -7.99 -4.79 4.73
C GLY A 66 -7.58 -3.31 4.63
N GLY A 67 -6.68 -2.97 3.71
CA GLY A 67 -6.24 -1.59 3.49
C GLY A 67 -6.59 -1.05 2.10
N ASP A 68 -5.82 -0.03 1.71
CA ASP A 68 -6.09 0.88 0.61
C ASP A 68 -4.84 1.02 -0.25
N GLY A 69 -4.94 1.58 -1.45
CA GLY A 69 -3.75 1.91 -2.22
C GLY A 69 -3.98 2.64 -3.52
N PHE A 70 -2.87 2.86 -4.22
CA PHE A 70 -2.88 3.41 -5.56
C PHE A 70 -2.10 2.50 -6.51
N ILE A 71 -2.54 2.40 -7.76
CA ILE A 71 -1.86 1.64 -8.81
C ILE A 71 -1.59 2.57 -9.98
N LEU A 72 -0.34 2.93 -10.21
CA LEU A 72 0.07 3.71 -11.38
C LEU A 72 0.61 2.78 -12.45
N VAL A 73 0.01 2.84 -13.65
CA VAL A 73 0.31 1.93 -14.75
C VAL A 73 0.79 2.72 -15.96
N TYR A 74 2.01 2.45 -16.40
CA TYR A 74 2.44 2.78 -17.76
C TYR A 74 2.20 1.58 -18.68
N TRP A 75 1.34 1.74 -19.67
CA TRP A 75 1.04 0.68 -20.62
C TRP A 75 1.80 0.88 -21.94
N ALA A 76 2.93 0.20 -22.09
CA ALA A 76 3.85 0.40 -23.22
C ALA A 76 3.21 0.23 -24.61
N LYS A 77 2.16 -0.59 -24.74
CA LYS A 77 1.45 -0.79 -26.02
C LYS A 77 0.76 0.49 -26.51
N THR A 78 0.33 1.36 -25.60
CA THR A 78 -0.37 2.61 -25.92
C THR A 78 0.44 3.85 -25.58
N GLY A 79 1.51 3.71 -24.77
CA GLY A 79 2.27 4.84 -24.25
C GLY A 79 1.51 5.66 -23.20
N ILE A 80 0.39 5.14 -22.68
CA ILE A 80 -0.49 5.86 -21.74
C ILE A 80 -0.09 5.52 -20.30
N VAL A 81 -0.07 6.55 -19.44
CA VAL A 81 -0.02 6.40 -17.99
C VAL A 81 -1.44 6.58 -17.45
N THR A 82 -1.89 5.66 -16.60
CA THR A 82 -3.20 5.74 -15.92
C THR A 82 -3.06 5.34 -14.46
N GLY A 83 -3.95 5.84 -13.61
CA GLY A 83 -3.99 5.52 -12.19
C GLY A 83 -5.26 4.77 -11.80
N VAL A 84 -5.16 3.87 -10.83
CA VAL A 84 -6.30 3.37 -10.05
C VAL A 84 -6.19 3.95 -8.65
N ASN A 85 -7.16 4.76 -8.25
CA ASN A 85 -7.34 5.16 -6.86
C ASN A 85 -8.20 4.11 -6.15
N ALA A 86 -7.56 3.37 -5.25
CA ALA A 86 -8.18 2.33 -4.44
C ALA A 86 -8.15 2.71 -2.94
N THR A 87 -8.31 4.00 -2.64
CA THR A 87 -8.51 4.49 -1.26
C THR A 87 -10.00 4.51 -0.94
N GLY A 88 -10.41 3.77 0.07
CA GLY A 88 -11.81 3.77 0.47
C GLY A 88 -12.16 4.95 1.37
N PRO A 89 -13.39 5.46 1.26
CA PRO A 89 -13.82 6.59 2.06
C PRO A 89 -14.01 6.19 3.52
N ALA A 90 -14.17 7.20 4.38
CA ALA A 90 -14.69 6.99 5.72
C ALA A 90 -16.12 6.39 5.63
N PRO A 91 -16.53 5.54 6.59
CA PRO A 91 -17.90 5.03 6.64
C PRO A 91 -18.93 6.17 6.70
N TYR A 92 -20.13 5.98 6.14
CA TYR A 92 -21.21 6.97 6.15
C TYR A 92 -21.61 7.43 7.56
N ALA A 93 -21.42 6.57 8.57
CA ALA A 93 -21.69 6.90 9.98
C ALA A 93 -20.58 7.73 10.63
N ALA A 94 -19.41 7.86 9.98
CA ALA A 94 -18.32 8.70 10.45
C ALA A 94 -18.75 10.16 10.48
N ASN A 95 -18.56 10.81 11.61
CA ASN A 95 -18.89 12.21 11.79
C ASN A 95 -17.83 12.91 12.63
N ARG A 96 -17.55 14.17 12.29
CA ARG A 96 -16.49 14.97 12.91
C ARG A 96 -16.68 15.11 14.42
N ASP A 97 -17.91 15.37 14.88
CA ASP A 97 -18.20 15.63 16.28
C ASP A 97 -17.94 14.41 17.18
N LEU A 98 -18.20 13.21 16.68
CA LEU A 98 -17.89 11.94 17.35
C LEU A 98 -16.39 11.83 17.63
N TYR A 99 -15.55 12.10 16.63
CA TYR A 99 -14.10 12.01 16.76
C TYR A 99 -13.53 13.15 17.61
N LEU A 100 -14.02 14.38 17.45
CA LEU A 100 -13.54 15.51 18.26
C LEU A 100 -13.80 15.29 19.76
N LYS A 101 -14.95 14.72 20.13
CA LYS A 101 -15.25 14.35 21.52
C LYS A 101 -14.28 13.28 22.09
N GLN A 102 -13.64 12.52 21.23
CA GLN A 102 -12.70 11.45 21.58
C GLN A 102 -11.22 11.86 21.42
N GLY A 103 -10.95 13.14 21.17
CA GLY A 103 -9.59 13.65 20.97
C GLY A 103 -9.02 13.43 19.57
N GLY A 104 -9.87 13.10 18.59
CA GLY A 104 -9.49 12.85 17.20
C GLY A 104 -9.74 11.40 16.77
N ILE A 105 -9.25 11.06 15.57
CA ILE A 105 -9.26 9.68 15.08
C ILE A 105 -8.18 8.90 15.85
N PRO A 106 -8.50 7.77 16.50
CA PRO A 106 -7.49 7.00 17.22
C PRO A 106 -6.50 6.36 16.24
N MET A 107 -5.26 6.15 16.69
CA MET A 107 -4.24 5.49 15.86
C MET A 107 -4.48 3.99 15.63
N LYS A 108 -5.27 3.35 16.49
CA LYS A 108 -5.53 1.91 16.49
C LYS A 108 -6.99 1.64 16.90
N GLY A 109 -7.50 0.47 16.49
CA GLY A 109 -8.83 -0.02 16.86
C GLY A 109 -9.89 0.26 15.79
N ILE A 110 -11.07 -0.33 15.95
CA ILE A 110 -12.10 -0.36 14.89
C ILE A 110 -12.57 1.02 14.43
N ARG A 111 -12.46 2.05 15.29
CA ARG A 111 -12.83 3.44 14.98
C ARG A 111 -11.84 4.16 14.06
N SER A 112 -10.68 3.56 13.76
CA SER A 112 -9.69 4.10 12.82
C SER A 112 -9.81 3.51 11.41
N VAL A 113 -10.84 2.71 11.14
CA VAL A 113 -11.01 1.94 9.89
C VAL A 113 -11.84 2.74 8.87
N SER A 114 -11.32 2.87 7.65
CA SER A 114 -12.05 3.26 6.43
C SER A 114 -12.52 2.01 5.68
N VAL A 115 -13.28 2.19 4.60
CA VAL A 115 -13.64 1.08 3.72
C VAL A 115 -12.36 0.51 3.07
N PRO A 116 -12.07 -0.79 3.16
CA PRO A 116 -10.88 -1.36 2.52
C PRO A 116 -10.95 -1.29 0.99
N GLY A 117 -10.10 -0.48 0.40
CA GLY A 117 -10.20 -0.16 -1.02
C GLY A 117 -9.39 -1.05 -1.98
N LEU A 118 -8.35 -1.68 -1.46
CA LEU A 118 -7.26 -2.25 -2.27
C LEU A 118 -7.69 -3.43 -3.15
N VAL A 119 -8.55 -4.32 -2.64
CA VAL A 119 -9.01 -5.51 -3.37
C VAL A 119 -9.76 -5.12 -4.64
N ASP A 120 -10.67 -4.13 -4.57
CA ASP A 120 -11.35 -3.64 -5.77
C ASP A 120 -10.37 -3.02 -6.76
N GLY A 121 -9.37 -2.28 -6.28
CA GLY A 121 -8.32 -1.72 -7.12
C GLY A 121 -7.56 -2.80 -7.91
N TRP A 122 -7.16 -3.88 -7.23
CA TRP A 122 -6.51 -5.03 -7.88
C TRP A 122 -7.42 -5.68 -8.93
N LEU A 123 -8.67 -5.98 -8.57
CA LEU A 123 -9.62 -6.62 -9.47
C LEU A 123 -9.92 -5.74 -10.70
N LYS A 124 -10.04 -4.43 -10.51
CA LYS A 124 -10.28 -3.47 -11.60
C LYS A 124 -9.07 -3.33 -12.53
N ALA A 125 -7.85 -3.29 -11.98
CA ALA A 125 -6.62 -3.29 -12.78
C ALA A 125 -6.45 -4.61 -13.54
N HIS A 126 -6.71 -5.74 -12.88
CA HIS A 126 -6.68 -7.08 -13.48
C HIS A 126 -7.69 -7.23 -14.60
N GLN A 127 -8.94 -6.78 -14.40
CA GLN A 127 -9.97 -6.84 -15.43
C GLN A 127 -9.55 -6.12 -16.72
N ARG A 128 -8.84 -4.98 -16.61
CA ARG A 128 -8.42 -4.18 -17.76
C ARG A 128 -7.13 -4.67 -18.42
N TYR A 129 -6.17 -5.10 -17.61
CA TYR A 129 -4.80 -5.35 -18.07
C TYR A 129 -4.27 -6.73 -17.74
N GLY A 130 -4.90 -7.48 -16.85
CA GLY A 130 -4.49 -8.83 -16.46
C GLY A 130 -4.58 -9.83 -17.61
N THR A 131 -3.77 -10.87 -17.53
CA THR A 131 -3.70 -11.93 -18.56
C THR A 131 -3.85 -13.33 -17.99
N LEU A 132 -3.52 -13.53 -16.71
CA LEU A 132 -3.76 -14.80 -16.02
C LEU A 132 -5.12 -14.81 -15.35
N LYS A 133 -5.61 -16.01 -15.01
CA LYS A 133 -6.78 -16.14 -14.13
C LYS A 133 -6.41 -15.72 -12.70
N LEU A 134 -7.38 -15.22 -11.94
CA LEU A 134 -7.14 -14.74 -10.57
C LEU A 134 -6.60 -15.83 -9.64
N ASP A 135 -7.02 -17.09 -9.81
CA ASP A 135 -6.46 -18.23 -9.07
C ASP A 135 -4.95 -18.33 -9.25
N GLN A 136 -4.44 -18.20 -10.47
CA GLN A 136 -3.01 -18.20 -10.78
C GLN A 136 -2.28 -16.96 -10.24
N VAL A 137 -2.96 -15.80 -10.18
CA VAL A 137 -2.38 -14.55 -9.65
C VAL A 137 -2.24 -14.63 -8.13
N PHE A 138 -3.24 -15.14 -7.42
CA PHE A 138 -3.23 -15.24 -5.96
C PHE A 138 -2.54 -16.50 -5.42
N ASP A 139 -2.31 -17.53 -6.25
CA ASP A 139 -1.71 -18.81 -5.84
C ASP A 139 -0.40 -18.67 -5.02
N PRO A 140 0.57 -17.81 -5.40
CA PRO A 140 1.78 -17.64 -4.59
C PRO A 140 1.49 -17.15 -3.16
N ALA A 141 0.55 -16.22 -3.00
CA ALA A 141 0.15 -15.71 -1.69
C ALA A 141 -0.63 -16.76 -0.88
N ILE A 142 -1.54 -17.49 -1.53
CA ILE A 142 -2.29 -18.60 -0.91
C ILE A 142 -1.32 -19.69 -0.43
N SER A 143 -0.34 -20.06 -1.24
CA SER A 143 0.70 -21.03 -0.87
C SER A 143 1.50 -20.58 0.36
N LEU A 144 1.87 -19.30 0.45
CA LEU A 144 2.55 -18.74 1.63
C LEU A 144 1.66 -18.78 2.88
N CYS A 145 0.35 -18.57 2.74
CA CYS A 145 -0.61 -18.71 3.84
C CYS A 145 -0.72 -20.15 4.36
N GLU A 146 -0.77 -21.13 3.46
CA GLU A 146 -1.06 -22.54 3.78
C GLU A 146 0.17 -23.34 4.19
N ASN A 147 1.28 -23.14 3.48
CA ASN A 147 2.55 -23.84 3.73
C ASN A 147 3.43 -23.09 4.74
N GLY A 148 3.08 -21.85 5.05
CA GLY A 148 3.77 -20.98 5.99
C GLY A 148 5.07 -20.40 5.44
N PHE A 149 5.61 -19.43 6.18
CA PHE A 149 6.87 -18.77 5.85
C PHE A 149 7.63 -18.37 7.12
N PRO A 150 8.97 -18.25 7.06
CA PRO A 150 9.75 -17.81 8.20
C PRO A 150 9.54 -16.32 8.49
N VAL A 151 9.23 -16.00 9.74
CA VAL A 151 9.09 -14.61 10.21
C VAL A 151 10.43 -13.87 10.07
N SER A 152 10.40 -12.73 9.37
CA SER A 152 11.60 -11.92 9.13
C SER A 152 12.05 -11.18 10.40
N HIS A 153 13.30 -10.70 10.42
CA HIS A 153 13.80 -9.88 11.53
C HIS A 153 12.97 -8.61 11.76
N HIS A 154 12.59 -7.93 10.67
CA HIS A 154 11.81 -6.70 10.76
C HIS A 154 10.43 -7.00 11.36
N PHE A 155 9.76 -8.04 10.85
CA PHE A 155 8.44 -8.39 11.32
C PHE A 155 8.44 -8.88 12.78
N ALA A 156 9.42 -9.70 13.18
CA ALA A 156 9.58 -10.11 14.58
C ALA A 156 9.75 -8.91 15.54
N ASN A 157 10.51 -7.88 15.12
CA ASN A 157 10.65 -6.67 15.92
C ASN A 157 9.32 -5.92 16.05
N SER A 158 8.56 -5.81 14.96
CA SER A 158 7.21 -5.21 14.99
C SER A 158 6.28 -5.99 15.93
N LEU A 159 6.23 -7.33 15.83
CA LEU A 159 5.45 -8.18 16.72
C LEU A 159 5.85 -7.99 18.19
N SER A 160 7.14 -7.95 18.47
CA SER A 160 7.64 -7.74 19.83
C SER A 160 7.24 -6.37 20.38
N SER A 161 7.33 -5.30 19.58
CA SER A 161 6.94 -3.94 19.99
C SER A 161 5.44 -3.79 20.24
N GLU A 162 4.61 -4.62 19.59
CA GLU A 162 3.15 -4.57 19.64
C GLU A 162 2.54 -5.70 20.47
N ASN A 163 3.36 -6.51 21.15
CA ASN A 163 2.92 -7.76 21.76
C ASN A 163 1.81 -7.57 22.80
N ALA A 164 1.84 -6.48 23.58
CA ALA A 164 0.79 -6.19 24.56
C ALA A 164 -0.60 -6.17 23.90
N ARG A 165 -0.71 -5.54 22.72
CA ARG A 165 -1.96 -5.49 21.96
C ARG A 165 -2.29 -6.85 21.34
N PHE A 166 -1.31 -7.49 20.69
CA PHE A 166 -1.55 -8.74 19.98
C PHE A 166 -1.88 -9.92 20.89
N ALA A 167 -1.32 -9.95 22.11
CA ALA A 167 -1.58 -11.01 23.08
C ALA A 167 -2.93 -10.87 23.82
N GLU A 168 -3.50 -9.66 23.85
CA GLU A 168 -4.79 -9.36 24.47
C GLU A 168 -5.98 -9.61 23.53
N ASP A 169 -5.83 -9.33 22.23
CA ASP A 169 -6.87 -9.60 21.23
C ASP A 169 -6.85 -11.08 20.81
N PRO A 170 -7.94 -11.84 21.04
CA PRO A 170 -7.97 -13.28 20.76
C PRO A 170 -7.73 -13.62 19.28
N TYR A 171 -8.13 -12.75 18.35
CA TYR A 171 -7.96 -12.98 16.91
C TYR A 171 -6.49 -12.85 16.51
N THR A 172 -5.83 -11.77 16.95
CA THR A 172 -4.41 -11.59 16.63
C THR A 172 -3.52 -12.51 17.45
N ARG A 173 -3.92 -12.86 18.67
CA ARG A 173 -3.17 -13.79 19.53
C ARG A 173 -3.04 -15.15 18.87
N ALA A 174 -4.12 -15.64 18.29
CA ALA A 174 -4.15 -16.94 17.62
C ALA A 174 -3.23 -17.02 16.38
N ILE A 175 -2.93 -15.86 15.76
CA ILE A 175 -2.15 -15.79 14.53
C ILE A 175 -0.68 -15.45 14.81
N PHE A 176 -0.43 -14.41 15.60
CA PHE A 176 0.89 -13.78 15.70
C PHE A 176 1.64 -14.10 17.00
N THR A 177 1.11 -15.00 17.83
CA THR A 177 1.73 -15.39 19.09
C THR A 177 1.81 -16.91 19.25
N ASP A 178 2.86 -17.37 19.92
CA ASP A 178 2.94 -18.69 20.53
C ASP A 178 2.59 -18.56 22.02
N ASN A 179 1.38 -18.98 22.38
CA ASN A 179 0.87 -18.92 23.76
C ASN A 179 0.93 -17.52 24.40
N GLY A 180 0.72 -16.46 23.61
CA GLY A 180 0.78 -15.07 24.06
C GLY A 180 2.19 -14.45 24.05
N GLN A 181 3.21 -15.20 23.63
CA GLN A 181 4.53 -14.66 23.30
C GLN A 181 4.61 -14.37 21.80
N PRO A 182 5.18 -13.24 21.37
CA PRO A 182 5.20 -12.88 19.95
C PRO A 182 6.11 -13.85 19.19
N LEU A 183 5.74 -14.19 17.95
CA LEU A 183 6.60 -14.99 17.08
C LEU A 183 7.96 -14.30 16.86
N LYS A 184 9.01 -15.11 16.81
CA LYS A 184 10.42 -14.68 16.70
C LYS A 184 10.92 -14.86 15.29
N THR A 185 12.07 -14.25 14.99
CA THR A 185 12.74 -14.47 13.71
C THR A 185 12.96 -15.95 13.46
N GLY A 186 12.54 -16.44 12.29
CA GLY A 186 12.71 -17.82 11.86
C GLY A 186 11.58 -18.77 12.28
N ASP A 187 10.71 -18.37 13.20
CA ASP A 187 9.47 -19.11 13.47
C ASP A 187 8.62 -19.16 12.19
N ILE A 188 7.90 -20.26 11.98
CA ILE A 188 7.04 -20.41 10.80
C ILE A 188 5.64 -19.91 11.13
N LEU A 189 5.21 -18.87 10.40
CA LEU A 189 3.85 -18.34 10.50
C LEU A 189 2.97 -18.96 9.41
N TYR A 190 1.81 -19.46 9.82
CA TYR A 190 0.74 -19.95 8.94
C TYR A 190 -0.48 -19.03 9.07
N GLN A 191 -1.13 -18.70 7.96
CA GLN A 191 -2.30 -17.80 7.93
C GLN A 191 -3.41 -18.43 7.10
N LYS A 192 -3.89 -19.60 7.52
CA LYS A 192 -4.85 -20.41 6.76
C LYS A 192 -6.17 -19.69 6.48
N ASP A 193 -6.67 -18.90 7.42
CA ASP A 193 -7.90 -18.11 7.25
C ASP A 193 -7.73 -17.02 6.17
N LEU A 194 -6.56 -16.39 6.12
CA LEU A 194 -6.22 -15.46 5.04
C LEU A 194 -6.09 -16.20 3.70
N GLY A 195 -5.50 -17.39 3.69
CA GLY A 195 -5.43 -18.24 2.50
C GLY A 195 -6.81 -18.61 1.95
N MET A 196 -7.76 -18.95 2.83
CA MET A 196 -9.17 -19.17 2.46
C MET A 196 -9.80 -17.89 1.91
N THR A 197 -9.56 -16.75 2.55
CA THR A 197 -10.06 -15.44 2.09
C THR A 197 -9.56 -15.11 0.68
N LEU A 198 -8.26 -15.29 0.41
CA LEU A 198 -7.67 -15.06 -0.91
C LEU A 198 -8.22 -16.03 -1.97
N ARG A 199 -8.46 -17.29 -1.60
CA ARG A 199 -9.10 -18.28 -2.48
C ARG A 199 -10.53 -17.90 -2.84
N GLU A 200 -11.30 -17.41 -1.86
CA GLU A 200 -12.65 -16.91 -2.10
C GLU A 200 -12.64 -15.69 -3.02
N ILE A 201 -11.73 -14.74 -2.83
CA ILE A 201 -11.56 -13.58 -3.72
C ILE A 201 -11.17 -14.04 -5.13
N ALA A 202 -10.28 -15.03 -5.26
CA ALA A 202 -9.90 -15.56 -6.56
C ALA A 202 -11.07 -16.23 -7.30
N ALA A 203 -11.96 -16.91 -6.57
CA ALA A 203 -13.08 -17.66 -7.13
C ALA A 203 -14.31 -16.78 -7.44
N LYS A 204 -14.65 -15.85 -6.53
CA LYS A 204 -15.88 -15.05 -6.57
C LYS A 204 -15.62 -13.57 -6.86
N GLY A 205 -14.36 -13.15 -6.95
CA GLY A 205 -13.97 -11.78 -7.26
C GLY A 205 -14.47 -10.79 -6.21
N ARG A 206 -15.01 -9.67 -6.70
CA ARG A 206 -15.45 -8.53 -5.87
C ARG A 206 -16.61 -8.89 -4.95
N GLU A 207 -17.54 -9.72 -5.44
CA GLU A 207 -18.81 -10.03 -4.76
C GLU A 207 -18.58 -10.53 -3.33
N THR A 208 -17.66 -11.48 -3.14
CA THR A 208 -17.41 -12.06 -1.81
C THR A 208 -16.88 -11.04 -0.80
N PHE A 209 -16.05 -10.10 -1.23
CA PHE A 209 -15.36 -9.15 -0.35
C PHE A 209 -16.21 -7.94 0.03
N TYR A 210 -17.06 -7.46 -0.89
CA TYR A 210 -17.82 -6.21 -0.70
C TYR A 210 -19.32 -6.43 -0.43
N GLU A 211 -19.86 -7.60 -0.77
CA GLU A 211 -21.31 -7.89 -0.67
C GLU A 211 -21.62 -9.26 -0.03
N GLY A 212 -20.66 -10.21 -0.07
CA GLY A 212 -20.82 -11.58 0.38
C GLY A 212 -20.31 -11.87 1.79
N ASP A 213 -19.87 -13.10 2.02
CA ASP A 213 -19.58 -13.63 3.36
C ASP A 213 -18.44 -12.87 4.08
N ILE A 214 -17.41 -12.45 3.34
CA ILE A 214 -16.31 -11.65 3.91
C ILE A 214 -16.82 -10.25 4.30
N ALA A 215 -17.67 -9.63 3.47
CA ALA A 215 -18.29 -8.36 3.80
C ALA A 215 -19.15 -8.46 5.06
N GLN A 216 -19.96 -9.50 5.18
CA GLN A 216 -20.78 -9.75 6.35
C GLN A 216 -19.93 -9.97 7.61
N ALA A 217 -18.82 -10.72 7.51
CA ALA A 217 -17.90 -10.91 8.62
C ALA A 217 -17.27 -9.58 9.08
N MET A 218 -16.84 -8.72 8.15
CA MET A 218 -16.33 -7.38 8.47
C MET A 218 -17.36 -6.50 9.19
N VAL A 219 -18.62 -6.51 8.73
CA VAL A 219 -19.71 -5.74 9.34
C VAL A 219 -20.04 -6.26 10.74
N GLN A 220 -20.14 -7.58 10.90
CA GLN A 220 -20.40 -8.20 12.21
C GLN A 220 -19.29 -7.88 13.21
N PHE A 221 -18.02 -7.97 12.78
CA PHE A 221 -16.90 -7.57 13.61
C PHE A 221 -16.96 -6.08 13.95
N SER A 222 -17.25 -5.21 12.98
CA SER A 222 -17.40 -3.78 13.23
C SER A 222 -18.45 -3.50 14.30
N GLN A 223 -19.64 -4.09 14.17
CA GLN A 223 -20.74 -3.92 15.13
C GLN A 223 -20.38 -4.45 16.53
N ALA A 224 -19.74 -5.63 16.62
CA ALA A 224 -19.36 -6.24 17.89
C ALA A 224 -18.36 -5.39 18.69
N TYR A 225 -17.56 -4.56 18.00
CA TYR A 225 -16.51 -3.74 18.59
C TYR A 225 -16.82 -2.24 18.60
N ASP A 226 -18.06 -1.84 18.36
CA ASP A 226 -18.50 -0.42 18.32
C ASP A 226 -17.79 0.40 17.21
N GLY A 227 -17.64 -0.25 16.06
CA GLY A 227 -17.19 0.32 14.81
C GLY A 227 -18.29 0.94 13.97
N LEU A 228 -17.89 1.60 12.88
CA LEU A 228 -18.77 2.38 12.02
C LEU A 228 -19.01 1.77 10.64
N LEU A 229 -18.31 0.67 10.31
CA LEU A 229 -18.35 0.06 8.99
C LEU A 229 -19.65 -0.76 8.81
N THR A 230 -20.38 -0.47 7.75
CA THR A 230 -21.66 -1.11 7.42
C THR A 230 -21.61 -1.81 6.06
N GLY A 231 -22.58 -2.68 5.80
CA GLY A 231 -22.71 -3.33 4.48
C GLY A 231 -22.96 -2.32 3.36
N LYS A 232 -23.58 -1.18 3.65
CA LYS A 232 -23.77 -0.09 2.69
C LYS A 232 -22.43 0.57 2.31
N ASP A 233 -21.53 0.72 3.27
CA ASP A 233 -20.20 1.29 3.02
C ASP A 233 -19.39 0.41 2.07
N LEU A 234 -19.40 -0.91 2.33
CA LEU A 234 -18.68 -1.90 1.53
C LEU A 234 -19.27 -2.05 0.12
N SER A 235 -20.58 -2.30 0.02
CA SER A 235 -21.25 -2.50 -1.29
C SER A 235 -21.22 -1.25 -2.17
N GLY A 236 -21.26 -0.06 -1.56
CA GLY A 236 -21.24 1.21 -2.28
C GLY A 236 -19.86 1.64 -2.80
N TYR A 237 -18.77 1.06 -2.31
CA TYR A 237 -17.42 1.49 -2.67
C TYR A 237 -16.94 0.90 -3.99
N GLN A 238 -16.36 1.71 -4.87
CA GLN A 238 -15.61 1.24 -6.04
C GLN A 238 -14.32 2.05 -6.19
N ALA A 239 -13.22 1.38 -6.52
CA ALA A 239 -11.98 2.02 -6.90
C ALA A 239 -12.18 2.81 -8.20
N SER A 240 -11.50 3.93 -8.36
CA SER A 240 -11.68 4.86 -9.48
C SER A 240 -10.49 4.84 -10.43
N TRP A 241 -10.75 4.85 -11.74
CA TRP A 241 -9.71 5.19 -12.71
C TRP A 241 -9.51 6.70 -12.70
N VAL A 242 -8.27 7.14 -12.62
CA VAL A 242 -7.89 8.55 -12.56
C VAL A 242 -6.79 8.85 -13.56
N ASP A 243 -6.80 10.08 -14.07
CA ASP A 243 -5.70 10.61 -14.86
C ASP A 243 -4.58 11.08 -13.93
N PRO A 244 -3.35 10.53 -14.07
CA PRO A 244 -2.21 10.95 -13.27
C PRO A 244 -1.88 12.43 -13.51
N ILE A 245 -1.39 13.07 -12.46
CA ILE A 245 -0.80 14.41 -12.55
C ILE A 245 0.67 14.25 -12.92
N TYR A 246 1.24 15.26 -13.57
CA TYR A 246 2.65 15.19 -13.96
C TYR A 246 3.29 16.57 -14.04
N THR A 247 4.62 16.59 -13.98
CA THR A 247 5.44 17.72 -14.42
C THR A 247 6.57 17.25 -15.33
N THR A 248 7.21 18.19 -16.00
CA THR A 248 8.51 17.93 -16.65
C THR A 248 9.63 18.23 -15.68
N TYR A 249 10.71 17.47 -15.71
CA TYR A 249 11.92 17.81 -14.96
C TYR A 249 13.14 17.42 -15.80
N ARG A 250 13.89 18.42 -16.28
CA ARG A 250 15.15 18.22 -17.03
C ARG A 250 15.05 17.19 -18.17
N GLY A 251 13.97 17.24 -18.95
CA GLY A 251 13.73 16.37 -20.11
C GLY A 251 12.94 15.08 -19.81
N TYR A 252 12.55 14.84 -18.56
CA TYR A 252 11.71 13.70 -18.15
C TYR A 252 10.29 14.14 -17.83
N ASN A 253 9.31 13.26 -18.05
CA ASN A 253 7.98 13.39 -17.46
C ASN A 253 7.95 12.61 -16.15
N VAL A 254 7.57 13.26 -15.05
CA VAL A 254 7.41 12.64 -13.74
C VAL A 254 5.93 12.61 -13.41
N TYR A 255 5.38 11.40 -13.24
CA TYR A 255 3.97 11.16 -13.01
C TYR A 255 3.72 10.79 -11.56
N GLU A 256 2.63 11.31 -11.01
CA GLU A 256 2.16 11.01 -9.67
C GLU A 256 0.64 10.84 -9.67
N MET A 257 0.13 10.18 -8.64
CA MET A 257 -1.31 10.08 -8.44
C MET A 257 -1.89 11.46 -8.09
N PRO A 258 -3.08 11.81 -8.62
CA PRO A 258 -3.76 13.04 -8.24
C PRO A 258 -4.26 12.97 -6.79
N PRO A 259 -4.68 14.10 -6.20
CA PRO A 259 -5.45 14.08 -4.96
C PRO A 259 -6.59 13.05 -5.01
N ASN A 260 -6.92 12.36 -3.91
CA ASN A 260 -6.47 12.53 -2.53
C ASN A 260 -5.02 12.07 -2.22
N SER A 261 -4.25 11.58 -3.19
CA SER A 261 -2.81 11.37 -3.01
C SER A 261 -2.05 12.68 -2.75
N SER A 262 -0.98 12.60 -1.96
CA SER A 262 -0.04 13.69 -1.74
C SER A 262 1.09 13.75 -2.79
N GLY A 263 0.98 13.04 -3.90
CA GLY A 263 2.03 12.96 -4.94
C GLY A 263 2.42 14.31 -5.55
N HIS A 264 1.53 15.30 -5.57
CA HIS A 264 1.82 16.67 -6.03
C HIS A 264 3.00 17.32 -5.29
N ILE A 265 3.31 16.91 -4.04
CA ILE A 265 4.45 17.42 -3.28
C ILE A 265 5.74 17.21 -4.06
N LEU A 266 5.98 15.99 -4.57
CA LEU A 266 7.19 15.71 -5.34
C LEU A 266 7.23 16.56 -6.62
N LEU A 267 6.10 16.68 -7.31
CA LEU A 267 6.03 17.47 -8.55
C LEU A 267 6.31 18.95 -8.30
N GLN A 268 5.77 19.49 -7.20
CA GLN A 268 6.01 20.86 -6.76
C GLN A 268 7.48 21.08 -6.35
N GLU A 269 8.07 20.15 -5.57
CA GLU A 269 9.48 20.17 -5.20
C GLU A 269 10.38 20.17 -6.45
N LEU A 270 10.09 19.34 -7.44
CA LEU A 270 10.83 19.29 -8.70
C LEU A 270 10.71 20.59 -9.49
N ASN A 271 9.53 21.20 -9.54
CA ASN A 271 9.33 22.49 -10.19
C ASN A 271 10.18 23.59 -9.53
N ILE A 272 10.19 23.66 -8.19
CA ILE A 272 11.00 24.63 -7.44
C ILE A 272 12.50 24.39 -7.70
N VAL A 273 12.96 23.15 -7.59
CA VAL A 273 14.38 22.80 -7.71
C VAL A 273 14.89 22.93 -9.15
N GLU A 274 14.02 22.88 -10.17
CA GLU A 274 14.43 23.04 -11.57
C GLU A 274 15.05 24.43 -11.86
N HIS A 275 14.71 25.45 -11.08
CA HIS A 275 15.27 26.80 -11.21
C HIS A 275 16.75 26.91 -10.78
N PHE A 276 17.33 25.85 -10.21
CA PHE A 276 18.69 25.83 -9.67
C PHE A 276 19.56 24.80 -10.39
N ASP A 277 20.88 25.01 -10.37
CA ASP A 277 21.84 24.01 -10.86
C ASP A 277 22.24 23.04 -9.74
N LEU A 278 21.33 22.10 -9.45
CA LEU A 278 21.55 21.08 -8.42
C LEU A 278 22.77 20.20 -8.70
N GLN A 279 23.15 20.02 -9.98
CA GLN A 279 24.32 19.21 -10.34
C GLN A 279 25.60 19.89 -9.87
N SER A 280 25.75 21.18 -10.14
CA SER A 280 26.92 21.95 -9.71
C SER A 280 27.02 22.11 -8.20
N MET A 281 25.89 22.10 -7.48
CA MET A 281 25.87 22.12 -6.01
C MET A 281 26.46 20.84 -5.39
N GLY A 282 26.50 19.72 -6.12
CA GLY A 282 27.04 18.44 -5.65
C GLY A 282 26.10 17.67 -4.72
N CYS A 283 26.25 16.34 -4.68
CA CYS A 283 25.41 15.46 -3.86
C CYS A 283 25.78 15.58 -2.36
N ASN A 284 24.78 15.73 -1.50
CA ASN A 284 24.92 15.81 -0.03
C ASN A 284 25.81 16.97 0.46
N THR A 285 25.93 18.04 -0.32
CA THR A 285 26.53 19.29 0.16
C THR A 285 25.51 20.09 0.96
N ALA A 286 25.99 20.99 1.84
CA ALA A 286 25.11 21.86 2.62
C ALA A 286 24.16 22.67 1.74
N GLU A 287 24.64 23.16 0.59
CA GLU A 287 23.86 23.93 -0.37
C GLU A 287 22.74 23.08 -1.01
N SER A 288 23.07 21.89 -1.53
CA SER A 288 22.08 20.99 -2.13
C SER A 288 21.00 20.56 -1.12
N VAL A 289 21.41 20.28 0.12
CA VAL A 289 20.51 19.84 1.19
C VAL A 289 19.61 20.99 1.61
N HIS A 290 20.15 22.20 1.76
CA HIS A 290 19.37 23.38 2.10
C HIS A 290 18.28 23.64 1.05
N LEU A 291 18.65 23.65 -0.24
CA LEU A 291 17.70 23.85 -1.33
C LEU A 291 16.56 22.81 -1.30
N MET A 292 16.90 21.53 -1.20
CA MET A 292 15.90 20.45 -1.18
C MET A 292 15.00 20.53 0.07
N VAL A 293 15.54 20.90 1.22
CA VAL A 293 14.77 21.06 2.47
C VAL A 293 13.80 22.23 2.36
N GLU A 294 14.23 23.39 1.82
CA GLU A 294 13.35 24.54 1.68
C GLU A 294 12.24 24.29 0.64
N ALA A 295 12.55 23.65 -0.48
CA ALA A 295 11.54 23.23 -1.47
C ALA A 295 10.48 22.28 -0.85
N LYS A 296 10.95 21.34 -0.03
CA LYS A 296 10.07 20.42 0.71
C LYS A 296 9.20 21.14 1.73
N ARG A 297 9.75 22.09 2.49
CA ARG A 297 8.98 22.88 3.48
C ARG A 297 7.84 23.65 2.83
N LEU A 298 8.08 24.28 1.69
CA LEU A 298 7.05 25.00 0.94
C LEU A 298 5.96 24.05 0.43
N SER A 299 6.36 22.94 -0.19
CA SER A 299 5.42 21.97 -0.76
C SER A 299 4.57 21.27 0.30
N PHE A 300 5.15 20.96 1.47
CA PHE A 300 4.38 20.43 2.60
C PHE A 300 3.44 21.48 3.22
N ALA A 301 3.82 22.76 3.26
CA ALA A 301 2.92 23.80 3.75
C ALA A 301 1.65 23.89 2.88
N ASP A 302 1.79 23.76 1.56
CA ASP A 302 0.66 23.69 0.63
C ASP A 302 -0.15 22.40 0.82
N ARG A 303 0.51 21.26 1.03
CA ARG A 303 -0.17 20.00 1.34
C ARG A 303 -1.09 20.13 2.54
N GLU A 304 -0.56 20.60 3.67
CA GLU A 304 -1.34 20.76 4.92
C GLU A 304 -2.48 21.78 4.77
N LYS A 305 -2.32 22.75 3.86
CA LYS A 305 -3.31 23.80 3.67
C LYS A 305 -4.46 23.40 2.74
N TYR A 306 -4.16 22.67 1.68
CA TYR A 306 -5.08 22.52 0.55
C TYR A 306 -5.50 21.10 0.20
N VAL A 307 -4.73 20.08 0.56
CA VAL A 307 -4.96 18.72 0.05
C VAL A 307 -6.03 18.01 0.85
N ALA A 308 -7.05 17.54 0.14
CA ALA A 308 -8.16 16.78 0.69
C ALA A 308 -8.73 15.86 -0.39
N ASP A 309 -9.95 15.36 -0.16
CA ASP A 309 -10.73 14.67 -1.18
C ASP A 309 -11.21 15.69 -2.24
N PRO A 310 -10.81 15.55 -3.52
CA PRO A 310 -11.19 16.47 -4.58
C PRO A 310 -12.69 16.48 -4.90
N ASP A 311 -13.46 15.49 -4.44
CA ASP A 311 -14.91 15.48 -4.58
C ASP A 311 -15.59 16.49 -3.62
N TRP A 312 -14.86 16.98 -2.62
CA TRP A 312 -15.38 17.85 -1.55
C TRP A 312 -14.68 19.19 -1.44
N VAL A 313 -13.45 19.31 -1.92
CA VAL A 313 -12.62 20.52 -1.81
C VAL A 313 -12.06 20.88 -3.17
N ASP A 314 -12.16 22.15 -3.54
CA ASP A 314 -11.46 22.68 -4.70
C ASP A 314 -9.97 22.86 -4.37
N ILE A 315 -9.14 21.98 -4.94
CA ILE A 315 -7.70 21.93 -4.70
C ILE A 315 -7.02 22.80 -5.78
N PRO A 316 -6.22 23.82 -5.43
CA PRO A 316 -5.58 24.73 -6.39
C PRO A 316 -4.37 24.09 -7.09
N LEU A 317 -4.53 22.86 -7.58
CA LEU A 317 -3.47 22.01 -8.10
C LEU A 317 -2.73 22.64 -9.28
N ARG A 318 -3.46 23.34 -10.17
CA ARG A 318 -2.85 24.07 -11.28
C ARG A 318 -1.90 25.17 -10.80
N GLY A 319 -2.23 25.84 -9.69
CA GLY A 319 -1.37 26.84 -9.08
C GLY A 319 -0.16 26.20 -8.42
N MET A 320 -0.38 25.16 -7.61
CA MET A 320 0.71 24.43 -6.92
C MET A 320 1.72 23.79 -7.89
N LEU A 321 1.28 23.40 -9.09
CA LEU A 321 2.13 22.80 -10.12
C LEU A 321 2.57 23.78 -11.21
N SER A 322 2.30 25.09 -11.06
CA SER A 322 2.80 26.11 -11.98
C SER A 322 4.32 26.23 -11.86
N LYS A 323 5.00 26.40 -13.00
CA LYS A 323 6.42 26.80 -13.08
C LYS A 323 6.63 28.30 -13.29
N ALA A 324 5.55 29.03 -13.56
CA ALA A 324 5.54 30.48 -13.74
C ALA A 324 5.40 31.20 -12.40
#